data_AF-K4HAH7-F1
#
_entry.id   AF-K4HAH7-F1
#
_cell.length_a   1.000
_cell.length_b   1.000
_cell.length_c   1.000
_cell.angle_alpha   90.00
_cell.angle_beta   90.00
_cell.angle_gamma   90.00
#
_symmetry.space_group_name_H-M   'P 1'
#
loop_
_entity.id
_entity.type
_entity.pdbx_description
1 polymer ?
#
loop_
_entity_poly.entity_id
_entity_poly.type
_entity_poly.pdbx_seq_one_letter_code
_entity_poly.pdbx_strand_id
1 'polypeptide(L)'
;KVTGSLETKYKWGEYGLTFTEKWNTDNTLGTEITLEDQLAHGLKLTFDSSFSPNTGKKNAKIKTGYKREHINLGCDMDFDIAGPSIRGAFVFGYEGWLAGYQMTFETTKSRVTQSNFAVGYKTDEFQLHTNVNDGTEFGGSIYQKVNDKLETAVNLAWTAGNSNTRFGIAAKYQIDPDASFSAKVNNSS
;
A
#
# COMPACT_ATOMS: atom_id res chain seq x y z
N LYS A 1 9.92 -6.65 -25.81
CA LYS A 1 10.22 -5.29 -25.30
C LYS A 1 11.25 -5.45 -24.19
N VAL A 2 12.40 -4.76 -24.25
CA VAL A 2 13.39 -4.78 -23.16
C VAL A 2 13.05 -3.64 -22.20
N THR A 3 12.90 -3.95 -20.93
CA THR A 3 12.59 -2.98 -19.86
C THR A 3 13.65 -3.11 -18.78
N GLY A 4 14.23 -1.99 -18.37
CA GLY A 4 15.22 -1.94 -17.30
C GLY A 4 14.82 -0.90 -16.25
N SER A 5 15.27 -1.13 -15.02
CA SER A 5 15.12 -0.19 -13.91
C SER A 5 16.41 -0.15 -13.09
N LEU A 6 16.79 1.05 -12.68
CA LEU A 6 17.86 1.34 -11.73
C LEU A 6 17.20 1.86 -10.45
N GLU A 7 17.57 1.30 -9.31
CA GLU A 7 17.16 1.79 -7.99
C GLU A 7 18.41 2.01 -7.14
N THR A 8 18.59 3.24 -6.68
CA THR A 8 19.67 3.65 -5.76
C THR A 8 19.03 3.99 -4.43
N LYS A 9 19.49 3.35 -3.35
CA LYS A 9 18.97 3.58 -2.00
C LYS A 9 20.09 3.95 -1.06
N TYR A 10 19.92 5.07 -0.38
CA TYR A 10 20.89 5.62 0.55
C TYR A 10 20.23 5.86 1.90
N LYS A 11 20.70 5.14 2.93
CA LYS A 11 20.11 5.16 4.27
C LYS A 11 21.05 5.85 5.26
N TRP A 12 20.56 6.92 5.88
CA TRP A 12 21.18 7.65 6.97
C TRP A 12 20.49 7.30 8.28
N GLY A 13 20.91 6.17 8.86
CA GLY A 13 20.29 5.59 10.05
C GLY A 13 20.32 6.52 11.27
N GLU A 14 21.40 7.28 11.46
CA GLU A 14 21.55 8.22 12.59
C GLU A 14 20.45 9.29 12.62
N TYR A 15 19.98 9.72 11.44
CA TYR A 15 18.95 10.74 11.27
C TYR A 15 17.61 10.19 10.79
N GLY A 16 17.41 8.86 10.83
CA GLY A 16 16.16 8.23 10.37
C GLY A 16 15.80 8.56 8.92
N LEU A 17 16.78 8.96 8.11
CA LEU A 17 16.58 9.55 6.79
C LEU A 17 16.94 8.50 5.72
N THR A 18 16.09 8.33 4.73
CA THR A 18 16.33 7.42 3.61
C THR A 18 16.01 8.14 2.32
N PHE A 19 16.99 8.16 1.41
CA PHE A 19 16.83 8.65 0.05
C PHE A 19 16.78 7.46 -0.90
N THR A 20 15.78 7.43 -1.76
CA THR A 20 15.66 6.43 -2.81
C THR A 20 15.47 7.13 -4.14
N GLU A 21 16.34 6.86 -5.11
CA GLU A 21 16.21 7.31 -6.48
C GLU A 21 15.94 6.13 -7.39
N LYS A 22 14.92 6.26 -8.24
CA LYS A 22 14.50 5.25 -9.21
C LYS A 22 14.55 5.85 -10.59
N TRP A 23 15.13 5.11 -11.53
CA TRP A 23 15.14 5.50 -12.94
C TRP A 23 14.81 4.28 -13.80
N ASN A 24 13.97 4.46 -14.81
CA ASN A 24 13.59 3.36 -15.71
C ASN A 24 13.88 3.69 -17.17
N THR A 25 13.88 2.67 -18.03
CA THR A 25 14.11 2.80 -19.48
C THR A 25 13.05 3.62 -20.21
N ASP A 26 11.89 3.87 -19.58
CA ASP A 26 10.86 4.79 -20.08
C ASP A 26 11.15 6.25 -19.64
N ASN A 27 12.39 6.54 -19.22
CA ASN A 27 12.91 7.82 -18.73
C ASN A 27 12.19 8.40 -17.51
N THR A 28 11.39 7.62 -16.78
CA THR A 28 10.76 8.13 -15.56
C THR A 28 11.77 8.15 -14.42
N LEU A 29 11.98 9.33 -13.85
CA LEU A 29 12.80 9.58 -12.67
C LEU A 29 11.87 9.68 -11.46
N GLY A 30 12.16 8.92 -10.41
CA GLY A 30 11.49 9.00 -9.12
C GLY A 30 12.49 9.30 -8.02
N THR A 31 12.19 10.23 -7.13
CA THR A 31 12.96 10.56 -5.94
C THR A 31 12.04 10.45 -4.74
N GLU A 32 12.40 9.61 -3.78
CA GLU A 32 11.68 9.41 -2.52
C GLU A 32 12.62 9.78 -1.38
N ILE A 33 12.17 10.67 -0.50
CA ILE A 33 12.88 11.09 0.71
C ILE A 33 11.99 10.73 1.89
N THR A 34 12.44 9.81 2.73
CA THR A 34 11.70 9.35 3.91
C THR A 34 12.44 9.72 5.18
N LEU A 35 11.74 10.36 6.11
CA LEU A 35 12.17 10.69 7.46
C LEU A 35 11.31 9.92 8.45
N GLU A 36 11.94 9.06 9.26
CA GLU A 36 11.28 8.25 10.29
C GLU A 36 11.81 8.61 11.67
N ASP A 37 10.90 8.69 12.65
CA ASP A 37 11.17 8.77 14.09
C ASP A 37 12.02 9.98 14.56
N GLN A 38 12.22 11.00 13.72
CA GLN A 38 13.02 12.18 14.08
C GLN A 38 12.29 13.21 14.94
N LEU A 39 11.06 13.58 14.57
CA LEU A 39 10.28 14.59 15.30
C LEU A 39 9.49 13.98 16.46
N ALA A 40 8.93 12.80 16.24
CA ALA A 40 8.18 12.04 17.22
C ALA A 40 8.27 10.55 16.91
N HIS A 41 8.31 9.73 17.95
CA HIS A 41 8.35 8.27 17.80
C HIS A 41 7.06 7.77 17.10
N GLY A 42 7.23 7.00 16.03
CA GLY A 42 6.17 6.52 15.16
C GLY A 42 5.75 7.49 14.06
N LEU A 43 6.36 8.68 13.95
CA LEU A 43 6.13 9.60 12.84
C LEU A 43 6.99 9.22 11.64
N LYS A 44 6.36 9.12 10.48
CA LYS A 44 6.99 8.91 9.18
C LYS A 44 6.55 10.02 8.23
N LEU A 45 7.50 10.74 7.65
CA LEU A 45 7.25 11.74 6.63
C LEU A 45 7.98 11.31 5.35
N THR A 46 7.24 11.16 4.27
CA THR A 46 7.80 10.79 2.96
C THR A 46 7.47 11.87 1.95
N PHE A 47 8.48 12.39 1.28
CA PHE A 47 8.36 13.25 0.11
C PHE A 47 8.72 12.43 -1.14
N ASP A 48 7.74 12.24 -2.01
CA ASP A 48 7.89 11.57 -3.29
C ASP A 48 7.83 12.61 -4.41
N SER A 49 8.72 12.50 -5.38
CA SER A 49 8.70 13.29 -6.61
C SER A 49 8.91 12.35 -7.79
N SER A 50 8.08 12.48 -8.82
CA SER A 50 8.18 11.70 -10.05
C SER A 50 8.14 12.63 -11.24
N PHE A 51 9.04 12.40 -12.19
CA PHE A 51 9.13 13.15 -13.43
C PHE A 51 9.27 12.21 -14.62
N SER A 52 8.39 12.35 -15.60
CA SER A 52 8.45 11.64 -16.87
C SER A 52 8.73 12.63 -18.00
N PRO A 53 9.98 12.75 -18.49
CA PRO A 53 10.35 13.68 -19.56
C PRO A 53 9.55 13.47 -20.85
N ASN A 54 9.29 12.20 -21.20
CA ASN A 54 8.59 11.83 -22.42
C ASN A 54 7.16 12.42 -22.51
N THR A 55 6.51 12.66 -21.37
CA THR A 55 5.15 13.23 -21.30
C THR A 55 5.11 14.62 -20.67
N GLY A 56 6.24 15.09 -20.13
CA GLY A 56 6.31 16.30 -19.31
C GLY A 56 5.60 16.18 -17.95
N LYS A 57 5.03 15.02 -17.61
CA LYS A 57 4.25 14.83 -16.39
C LYS A 57 5.16 14.91 -15.17
N LYS A 58 4.80 15.79 -14.23
CA LYS A 58 5.40 15.94 -12.90
C LYS A 58 4.34 15.61 -11.87
N ASN A 59 4.73 14.84 -10.87
CA ASN A 59 3.88 14.53 -9.73
C ASN A 59 4.75 14.64 -8.48
N ALA A 60 4.25 15.31 -7.45
CA ALA A 60 4.86 15.31 -6.14
C ALA A 60 3.84 14.80 -5.12
N LYS A 61 4.26 13.93 -4.19
CA LYS A 61 3.41 13.46 -3.10
C LYS A 61 4.07 13.71 -1.77
N ILE A 62 3.31 14.21 -0.81
CA ILE A 62 3.74 14.33 0.58
C ILE A 62 2.91 13.38 1.39
N LYS A 63 3.55 12.36 1.96
CA LYS A 63 2.90 11.37 2.83
C LYS A 63 3.33 11.61 4.26
N THR A 64 2.36 11.64 5.16
CA THR A 64 2.57 11.77 6.59
C THR A 64 1.87 10.61 7.27
N GLY A 65 2.64 9.75 7.92
CA GLY A 65 2.17 8.63 8.70
C GLY A 65 2.48 8.84 10.16
N TYR A 66 1.54 8.57 11.04
CA TYR A 66 1.76 8.59 12.48
C TYR A 66 1.20 7.32 13.10
N LYS A 67 2.10 6.52 13.66
CA LYS A 67 1.77 5.24 14.28
C LYS A 67 1.98 5.31 15.78
N ARG A 68 0.97 4.88 16.53
CA ARG A 68 1.06 4.55 17.95
C ARG A 68 0.47 3.17 18.22
N GLU A 69 0.57 2.74 19.47
CA GLU A 69 -0.17 1.57 19.94
C GLU A 69 -1.66 1.77 19.59
N HIS A 70 -2.28 0.78 18.94
CA HIS A 70 -3.68 0.78 18.51
C HIS A 70 -4.10 1.82 17.44
N ILE A 71 -3.25 2.77 17.04
CA ILE A 71 -3.64 3.83 16.10
C ILE A 71 -2.61 3.98 14.98
N ASN A 72 -3.09 4.05 13.74
CA ASN A 72 -2.29 4.45 12.59
C ASN A 72 -3.04 5.51 11.78
N LEU A 73 -2.45 6.69 11.68
CA LEU A 73 -2.94 7.82 10.91
C LEU A 73 -2.07 7.99 9.67
N GLY A 74 -2.70 8.21 8.52
CA GLY A 74 -2.03 8.51 7.26
C GLY A 74 -2.69 9.71 6.61
N CYS A 75 -1.89 10.62 6.07
CA CYS A 75 -2.35 11.70 5.22
C CYS A 75 -1.37 11.86 4.07
N ASP A 76 -1.85 11.60 2.87
CA ASP A 76 -1.10 11.72 1.63
C ASP A 76 -1.69 12.85 0.79
N MET A 77 -0.87 13.84 0.47
CA MET A 77 -1.21 14.93 -0.44
C MET A 77 -0.50 14.67 -1.76
N ASP A 78 -1.26 14.43 -2.82
CA ASP A 78 -0.77 14.23 -4.18
C ASP A 78 -0.97 15.51 -4.98
N PHE A 79 0.13 16.10 -5.43
CA PHE A 79 0.20 17.28 -6.28
C PHE A 79 0.45 16.85 -7.72
N ASP A 80 -0.64 16.52 -8.41
CA ASP A 80 -0.65 16.31 -9.86
C ASP A 80 -0.99 17.63 -10.59
N ILE A 81 -0.65 17.71 -11.88
CA ILE A 81 -0.98 18.81 -12.78
C ILE A 81 -2.51 18.98 -12.90
N ALA A 82 -3.27 17.89 -12.77
CA ALA A 82 -4.74 17.91 -12.76
C ALA A 82 -5.35 18.56 -11.50
N GLY A 83 -4.51 18.84 -10.52
CA GLY A 83 -4.83 19.50 -9.26
C GLY A 83 -4.60 18.60 -8.04
N PRO A 84 -4.48 19.20 -6.85
CA PRO A 84 -4.20 18.44 -5.63
C PRO A 84 -5.30 17.43 -5.27
N SER A 85 -4.89 16.29 -4.72
CA SER A 85 -5.79 15.38 -4.01
C SER A 85 -5.24 15.04 -2.64
N ILE A 86 -6.13 14.94 -1.66
CA ILE A 86 -5.78 14.66 -0.27
C ILE A 86 -6.40 13.33 0.09
N ARG A 87 -5.56 12.36 0.46
CA ARG A 87 -5.97 11.04 0.91
C ARG A 87 -5.70 10.89 2.39
N GLY A 88 -6.76 10.81 3.18
CA GLY A 88 -6.70 10.51 4.60
C GLY A 88 -6.92 9.02 4.84
N ALA A 89 -6.17 8.43 5.76
CA ALA A 89 -6.35 7.08 6.26
C ALA A 89 -6.29 7.07 7.79
N PHE A 90 -7.19 6.33 8.42
CA PHE A 90 -7.22 6.13 9.85
C PHE A 90 -7.47 4.66 10.13
N VAL A 91 -6.62 4.04 10.93
CA VAL A 91 -6.78 2.66 11.38
C VAL A 91 -6.72 2.64 12.90
N PHE A 92 -7.76 2.07 13.49
CA PHE A 92 -7.85 1.78 14.91
C PHE A 92 -7.77 0.26 15.11
N GLY A 93 -7.02 -0.18 16.10
CA GLY A 93 -6.89 -1.58 16.48
C GLY A 93 -7.25 -1.80 17.94
N TYR A 94 -7.89 -2.93 18.26
CA TYR A 94 -8.21 -3.31 19.63
C TYR A 94 -8.38 -4.82 19.73
N GLU A 95 -7.67 -5.48 20.66
CA GLU A 95 -7.76 -6.94 20.89
C GLU A 95 -7.68 -7.79 19.59
N GLY A 96 -6.75 -7.43 18.70
CA GLY A 96 -6.56 -8.09 17.41
C GLY A 96 -7.50 -7.61 16.29
N TRP A 97 -8.61 -6.96 16.61
CA TRP A 97 -9.47 -6.32 15.61
C TRP A 97 -8.81 -5.06 15.06
N LEU A 98 -9.06 -4.78 13.78
CA LEU A 98 -8.60 -3.61 13.05
C LEU A 98 -9.79 -3.01 12.31
N ALA A 99 -10.06 -1.72 12.51
CA ALA A 99 -11.05 -0.96 11.76
C ALA A 99 -10.33 0.19 11.06
N GLY A 100 -10.49 0.28 9.76
CA GLY A 100 -9.85 1.24 8.89
C GLY A 100 -10.88 2.08 8.13
N TYR A 101 -10.60 3.37 8.01
CA TYR A 101 -11.31 4.27 7.12
C TYR A 101 -10.30 5.01 6.25
N GLN A 102 -10.58 5.10 4.95
CA GLN A 102 -9.79 5.87 4.01
C GLN A 102 -10.72 6.75 3.19
N MET A 103 -10.34 8.01 3.02
CA MET A 103 -11.03 8.95 2.15
C MET A 103 -10.06 9.60 1.19
N THR A 104 -10.52 9.90 -0.03
CA THR A 104 -9.79 10.70 -1.01
C THR A 104 -10.64 11.91 -1.40
N PHE A 105 -10.10 13.11 -1.21
CA PHE A 105 -10.70 14.38 -1.57
C PHE A 105 -9.95 15.00 -2.74
N GLU A 106 -10.64 15.26 -3.85
CA GLU A 106 -10.07 15.96 -5.01
C GLU A 106 -10.40 17.46 -4.92
N THR A 107 -9.39 18.32 -4.81
CA THR A 107 -9.62 19.76 -4.64
C THR A 107 -10.20 20.40 -5.90
N THR A 108 -9.81 19.92 -7.08
CA THR A 108 -10.30 20.42 -8.39
C THR A 108 -11.82 20.27 -8.53
N LYS A 109 -12.38 19.18 -7.99
CA LYS A 109 -13.84 18.93 -8.00
C LYS A 109 -14.52 19.34 -6.69
N SER A 110 -13.73 19.72 -5.68
CA SER A 110 -14.19 20.02 -4.32
C SER A 110 -15.13 18.95 -3.75
N ARG A 111 -14.81 17.67 -3.99
CA ARG A 111 -15.64 16.54 -3.54
C ARG A 111 -14.79 15.36 -3.09
N VAL A 112 -15.35 14.56 -2.19
CA VAL A 112 -14.83 13.24 -1.86
C VAL A 112 -15.10 12.33 -3.05
N THR A 113 -14.04 11.75 -3.62
CA THR A 113 -14.14 10.85 -4.77
C THR A 113 -13.96 9.39 -4.40
N GLN A 114 -13.33 9.11 -3.26
CA GLN A 114 -13.20 7.74 -2.76
C GLN A 114 -13.47 7.69 -1.25
N SER A 115 -14.17 6.66 -0.81
CA SER A 115 -14.46 6.36 0.58
C SER A 115 -14.40 4.85 0.78
N ASN A 116 -13.31 4.39 1.39
CA ASN A 116 -13.07 2.98 1.63
C ASN A 116 -13.14 2.66 3.11
N PHE A 117 -13.79 1.55 3.43
CA PHE A 117 -13.87 1.01 4.78
C PHE A 117 -13.13 -0.32 4.80
N ALA A 118 -12.39 -0.59 5.87
CA ALA A 118 -11.74 -1.87 6.07
C ALA A 118 -12.01 -2.38 7.48
N VAL A 119 -12.28 -3.67 7.61
CA VAL A 119 -12.33 -4.37 8.90
C VAL A 119 -11.45 -5.60 8.78
N GLY A 120 -10.58 -5.80 9.76
CA GLY A 120 -9.70 -6.94 9.82
C GLY A 120 -9.59 -7.50 11.22
N TYR A 121 -9.02 -8.68 11.29
CA TYR A 121 -8.67 -9.35 12.53
C TYR A 121 -7.27 -9.94 12.36
N LYS A 122 -6.38 -9.68 13.30
CA LYS A 122 -4.98 -10.09 13.25
C LYS A 122 -4.60 -10.81 14.53
N THR A 123 -4.03 -12.00 14.34
CA THR A 123 -3.25 -12.75 15.33
C THR A 123 -1.84 -12.98 14.77
N ASP A 124 -0.99 -13.70 15.50
CA ASP A 124 0.38 -14.01 15.05
C ASP A 124 0.42 -14.94 13.83
N GLU A 125 -0.55 -15.85 13.71
CA GLU A 125 -0.61 -16.87 12.66
C GLU A 125 -1.63 -16.56 11.58
N PHE A 126 -2.58 -15.66 11.84
CA PHE A 126 -3.73 -15.44 10.97
C PHE A 126 -4.07 -13.97 10.84
N GLN A 127 -4.37 -13.52 9.61
CA GLN A 127 -4.88 -12.18 9.36
C GLN A 127 -6.07 -12.26 8.41
N LEU A 128 -7.23 -11.83 8.87
CA LEU A 128 -8.38 -11.53 8.04
C LEU A 128 -8.38 -10.04 7.73
N HIS A 129 -8.59 -9.69 6.48
CA HIS A 129 -8.79 -8.32 6.04
C HIS A 129 -9.99 -8.29 5.11
N THR A 130 -10.93 -7.40 5.35
CA THR A 130 -12.08 -7.17 4.47
C THR A 130 -12.15 -5.68 4.20
N ASN A 131 -12.48 -5.30 2.99
CA ASN A 131 -12.62 -3.91 2.60
C ASN A 131 -13.79 -3.70 1.65
N VAL A 132 -14.37 -2.51 1.73
CA VAL A 132 -15.43 -2.03 0.86
C VAL A 132 -14.98 -0.70 0.30
N ASN A 133 -14.79 -0.63 -1.02
CA ASN A 133 -14.43 0.59 -1.72
C ASN A 133 -15.67 1.20 -2.35
N ASP A 134 -15.96 2.45 -2.02
CA ASP A 134 -17.05 3.26 -2.59
C ASP A 134 -18.44 2.60 -2.49
N GLY A 135 -18.62 1.65 -1.57
CA GLY A 135 -19.84 0.86 -1.41
C GLY A 135 -20.14 -0.10 -2.58
N THR A 136 -19.24 -0.22 -3.55
CA THR A 136 -19.48 -0.96 -4.79
C THR A 136 -18.48 -2.08 -5.04
N GLU A 137 -17.23 -1.93 -4.62
CA GLU A 137 -16.24 -3.00 -4.72
C GLU A 137 -15.95 -3.58 -3.34
N PHE A 138 -16.03 -4.90 -3.23
CA PHE A 138 -15.79 -5.63 -2.01
C PHE A 138 -14.53 -6.48 -2.20
N GLY A 139 -13.65 -6.42 -1.22
CA GLY A 139 -12.44 -7.22 -1.15
C GLY A 139 -12.34 -7.94 0.18
N GLY A 140 -11.69 -9.08 0.16
CA GLY A 140 -11.40 -9.87 1.35
C GLY A 140 -10.12 -10.66 1.13
N SER A 141 -9.21 -10.63 2.08
CA SER A 141 -8.04 -11.50 2.10
C SER A 141 -7.90 -12.21 3.43
N ILE A 142 -7.42 -13.43 3.35
CA ILE A 142 -7.05 -14.25 4.49
C ILE A 142 -5.59 -14.59 4.31
N TYR A 143 -4.76 -14.21 5.26
CA TYR A 143 -3.38 -14.64 5.36
C TYR A 143 -3.27 -15.65 6.50
N GLN A 144 -2.55 -16.73 6.27
CA GLN A 144 -2.30 -17.75 7.27
C GLN A 144 -0.84 -18.20 7.20
N LYS A 145 -0.12 -18.04 8.31
CA LYS A 145 1.16 -18.69 8.54
C LYS A 145 0.87 -20.10 9.06
N VAL A 146 0.94 -21.09 8.18
CA VAL A 146 0.61 -22.49 8.52
C VAL A 146 1.72 -23.12 9.36
N ASN A 147 2.97 -22.77 9.08
CA ASN A 147 4.15 -23.08 9.90
C ASN A 147 5.30 -22.13 9.51
N ASP A 148 6.51 -22.32 10.08
CA ASP A 148 7.67 -21.46 9.80
C ASP A 148 8.19 -21.51 8.35
N LYS A 149 7.74 -22.49 7.56
CA LYS A 149 8.14 -22.66 6.16
C LYS A 149 6.99 -22.41 5.18
N LEU A 150 5.74 -22.46 5.61
CA LEU A 150 4.57 -22.39 4.73
C LEU A 150 3.65 -21.24 5.14
N GLU A 151 3.47 -20.33 4.19
CA GLU A 151 2.50 -19.24 4.28
C GLU A 151 1.51 -19.36 3.14
N THR A 152 0.22 -19.18 3.44
CA THR A 152 -0.85 -19.19 2.46
C THR A 152 -1.63 -17.90 2.53
N ALA A 153 -2.17 -17.50 1.37
CA ALA A 153 -3.04 -16.34 1.27
C ALA A 153 -4.18 -16.65 0.32
N VAL A 154 -5.39 -16.30 0.73
CA VAL A 154 -6.57 -16.28 -0.13
C VAL A 154 -6.97 -14.83 -0.34
N ASN A 155 -7.29 -14.46 -1.56
CA ASN A 155 -7.85 -13.16 -1.90
C ASN A 155 -9.17 -13.37 -2.65
N LEU A 156 -10.17 -12.59 -2.28
CA LEU A 156 -11.53 -12.58 -2.79
C LEU A 156 -11.86 -11.14 -3.15
N ALA A 157 -12.43 -10.93 -4.32
CA ALA A 157 -12.90 -9.62 -4.75
C ALA A 157 -14.17 -9.78 -5.59
N TRP A 158 -15.17 -8.96 -5.33
CA TRP A 158 -16.39 -8.90 -6.15
C TRP A 158 -16.91 -7.46 -6.22
N THR A 159 -17.79 -7.21 -7.19
CA THR A 159 -18.38 -5.88 -7.42
C THR A 159 -19.89 -5.99 -7.32
N ALA A 160 -20.53 -5.08 -6.58
CA ALA A 160 -21.98 -4.97 -6.50
C ALA A 160 -22.60 -4.85 -7.90
N GLY A 161 -23.65 -5.61 -8.16
CA GLY A 161 -24.31 -5.65 -9.47
C GLY A 161 -23.60 -6.53 -10.51
N ASN A 162 -22.50 -7.21 -10.15
CA ASN A 162 -21.85 -8.21 -10.99
C ASN A 162 -21.80 -9.56 -10.26
N SER A 163 -22.22 -10.64 -10.93
CA SER A 163 -22.19 -12.00 -10.38
C SER A 163 -20.79 -12.62 -10.37
N ASN A 164 -19.83 -12.02 -11.08
CA ASN A 164 -18.48 -12.54 -11.18
C ASN A 164 -17.69 -12.22 -9.90
N THR A 165 -17.36 -13.26 -9.15
CA THR A 165 -16.39 -13.19 -8.06
C THR A 165 -15.01 -13.52 -8.62
N ARG A 166 -14.00 -12.75 -8.26
CA ARG A 166 -12.60 -13.09 -8.50
C ARG A 166 -12.03 -13.65 -7.22
N PHE A 167 -11.47 -14.85 -7.29
CA PHE A 167 -10.73 -15.40 -6.16
C PHE A 167 -9.38 -15.93 -6.60
N GLY A 168 -8.41 -15.84 -5.70
CA GLY A 168 -7.06 -16.33 -5.88
C GLY A 168 -6.55 -16.96 -4.60
N ILE A 169 -5.87 -18.09 -4.74
CA ILE A 169 -5.18 -18.78 -3.66
C ILE A 169 -3.70 -18.74 -4.00
N ALA A 170 -2.88 -18.30 -3.05
CA ALA A 170 -1.44 -18.28 -3.15
C ALA A 170 -0.83 -19.04 -1.97
N ALA A 171 0.29 -19.70 -2.22
CA ALA A 171 1.09 -20.34 -1.21
C ALA A 171 2.57 -20.05 -1.49
N LYS A 172 3.32 -19.76 -0.42
CA LYS A 172 4.76 -19.62 -0.43
C LYS A 172 5.34 -20.67 0.52
N TYR A 173 6.16 -21.55 -0.03
CA TYR A 173 6.85 -22.59 0.71
C TYR A 173 8.35 -22.36 0.68
N GLN A 174 8.96 -22.13 1.84
CA GLN A 174 10.39 -22.06 2.01
C GLN A 174 10.96 -23.47 2.16
N ILE A 175 11.72 -23.92 1.17
CA ILE A 175 12.32 -25.25 1.16
C ILE A 175 13.48 -25.26 2.16
N ASP A 176 14.35 -24.25 2.04
CA ASP A 176 15.53 -23.98 2.86
C ASP A 176 15.81 -22.46 2.93
N PRO A 177 16.86 -21.99 3.65
CA PRO A 177 17.17 -20.56 3.76
C PRO A 177 17.42 -19.83 2.43
N ASP A 178 17.83 -20.55 1.38
CA ASP A 178 18.26 -19.99 0.10
C ASP A 178 17.24 -20.23 -1.04
N ALA A 179 16.30 -21.16 -0.85
CA ALA A 179 15.31 -21.55 -1.84
C ALA A 179 13.87 -21.45 -1.32
N SER A 180 13.00 -20.83 -2.12
CA SER A 180 11.57 -20.80 -1.89
C SER A 180 10.77 -21.07 -3.16
N PHE A 181 9.63 -21.72 -3.00
CA PHE A 181 8.66 -21.99 -4.04
C PHE A 181 7.41 -21.14 -3.78
N SER A 182 6.88 -20.51 -4.82
CA SER A 182 5.64 -19.73 -4.74
C SER A 182 4.69 -20.18 -5.83
N ALA A 183 3.46 -20.54 -5.45
CA ALA A 183 2.39 -20.92 -6.37
C ALA A 183 1.18 -20.00 -6.16
N LYS A 184 0.49 -19.67 -7.24
CA LYS A 184 -0.79 -18.96 -7.21
C LYS A 184 -1.74 -19.52 -8.24
N VAL A 185 -3.00 -19.66 -7.88
CA VAL A 185 -4.09 -20.09 -8.75
C VAL A 185 -5.21 -19.07 -8.60
N ASN A 186 -5.83 -18.68 -9.71
CA ASN A 186 -7.02 -17.82 -9.71
C ASN A 186 -8.16 -18.50 -10.47
N ASN A 187 -9.37 -17.96 -10.34
CA ASN A 187 -10.56 -18.49 -10.99
C ASN A 187 -10.82 -17.88 -12.37
N SER A 188 -9.82 -17.25 -12.97
CA SER A 188 -9.88 -16.73 -14.33
C SER A 188 -9.50 -17.86 -15.28
N SER A 189 -10.51 -18.60 -15.73
CA SER A 189 -10.39 -19.56 -16.84
C SER A 189 -10.56 -18.86 -18.18
#